data_AF-E1Z7B2-F1
#
_entry.id   AF-E1Z7B2-F1
#
_cell.length_a   1.000
_cell.length_b   1.000
_cell.length_c   1.000
_cell.angle_alpha   90.00
_cell.angle_beta   90.00
_cell.angle_gamma   90.00
#
_symmetry.space_group_name_H-M   'P 1'
#
loop_
_entity.id
_entity.type
_entity.pdbx_description
1 polymer ?
#
loop_
_entity_poly.entity_id
_entity_poly.type
_entity_poly.pdbx_seq_one_letter_code
_entity_poly.pdbx_strand_id
1 'polypeptide(L)'
;MPWGRRRDPEGLFKSGPQEGLINRKIFMQQAAGDKDFEAKMAQFAEKERLDLQKKREARKVPEVMEDLVEYFLDTEAPEMEFEIARCRPMVTPDFFAYLDKRIGLERFSTVPDEERLAELETLRDYLKAAVEAVDTAAASLAAPQERLKKLLEAKDKKAVLLEMAAANEIDRSMIDLLDQNIEGATAAKQEQAAEFMRKVKQAALRYLV
;
A
#
# COMPACT_ATOMS: atom_id res chain seq x y z
N MET A 1 54.94 11.70 -56.49
CA MET A 1 53.49 11.73 -56.74
C MET A 1 52.75 12.05 -55.44
N PRO A 2 52.03 13.17 -55.35
CA PRO A 2 51.00 13.36 -54.33
C PRO A 2 49.67 13.79 -54.99
N TRP A 3 48.67 12.90 -55.03
CA TRP A 3 47.32 13.29 -55.46
C TRP A 3 46.55 13.84 -54.27
N GLY A 4 46.71 15.15 -54.08
CA GLY A 4 46.01 15.95 -53.08
C GLY A 4 44.52 16.04 -53.36
N ARG A 5 43.77 16.03 -52.25
CA ARG A 5 42.35 16.30 -52.08
C ARG A 5 41.81 17.35 -53.08
N ARG A 6 40.96 16.93 -54.01
CA ARG A 6 39.95 17.79 -54.65
C ARG A 6 38.60 17.09 -54.56
N ARG A 7 37.71 17.59 -53.72
CA ARG A 7 36.24 17.47 -53.82
C ARG A 7 35.61 18.14 -52.60
N ASP A 8 35.48 19.47 -52.66
CA ASP A 8 34.36 20.27 -52.14
C ASP A 8 34.79 21.76 -52.11
N PRO A 9 34.74 22.47 -53.24
CA PRO A 9 35.19 23.86 -53.32
C PRO A 9 34.22 24.87 -52.69
N GLU A 10 33.00 24.50 -52.32
CA GLU A 10 32.01 25.40 -51.71
C GLU A 10 31.82 25.15 -50.21
N GLY A 11 32.50 24.14 -49.64
CA GLY A 11 32.41 23.82 -48.20
C GLY A 11 30.99 23.50 -47.74
N LEU A 12 30.14 23.03 -48.66
CA LEU A 12 28.75 22.69 -48.41
C LEU A 12 28.63 21.48 -47.47
N PHE A 13 29.57 20.55 -47.54
CA PHE A 13 29.61 19.36 -46.70
C PHE A 13 30.61 19.55 -45.55
N LYS A 14 30.22 20.33 -44.54
CA LYS A 14 31.05 20.65 -43.36
C LYS A 14 31.44 19.43 -42.50
N SER A 15 30.87 18.26 -42.76
CA SER A 15 31.21 17.00 -42.10
C SER A 15 31.03 15.82 -43.06
N GLY A 16 31.90 14.81 -42.94
CA GLY A 16 31.75 13.53 -43.65
C GLY A 16 30.41 12.83 -43.31
N PRO A 17 30.00 11.83 -44.10
CA PRO A 17 28.75 11.12 -43.88
C PRO A 17 28.67 10.60 -42.44
N GLN A 18 27.69 11.08 -41.67
CA GLN A 18 27.44 10.57 -40.32
C GLN A 18 26.82 9.19 -40.42
N GLU A 19 27.61 8.16 -40.14
CA GLU A 19 27.12 6.79 -40.04
C GLU A 19 26.21 6.61 -38.81
N GLY A 20 25.24 5.71 -38.89
CA GLY A 20 24.32 5.40 -37.77
C GLY A 20 23.14 6.37 -37.58
N LEU A 21 22.98 7.40 -38.43
CA LEU A 21 21.81 8.30 -38.39
C LEU A 21 20.46 7.58 -38.54
N ILE A 22 20.42 6.53 -39.38
CA ILE A 22 19.21 5.71 -39.57
C ILE A 22 18.88 4.95 -38.29
N ASN A 23 19.88 4.26 -37.70
CA ASN A 23 19.70 3.54 -36.43
C ASN A 23 19.28 4.47 -35.29
N ARG A 24 19.84 5.69 -35.24
CA ARG A 24 19.45 6.72 -34.28
C ARG A 24 18.01 7.18 -34.47
N LYS A 25 17.54 7.36 -35.70
CA LYS A 25 16.13 7.69 -36.00
C LYS A 25 15.18 6.55 -35.65
N ILE A 26 15.54 5.30 -35.98
CA ILE A 26 14.76 4.12 -35.62
C ILE A 26 14.64 4.00 -34.09
N PHE A 27 15.75 4.15 -33.36
CA PHE A 27 15.76 4.14 -31.90
C PHE A 27 14.93 5.28 -31.30
N MET A 28 15.03 6.51 -31.84
CA MET A 28 14.20 7.63 -31.38
C MET A 28 12.72 7.42 -31.66
N GLN A 29 12.37 6.79 -32.79
CA GLN A 29 10.98 6.50 -33.15
C GLN A 29 10.38 5.37 -32.29
N GLN A 30 11.17 4.34 -31.98
CA GLN A 30 10.79 3.28 -31.04
C GLN A 30 10.62 3.86 -29.63
N ALA A 31 11.60 4.61 -29.12
CA ALA A 31 11.53 5.23 -27.81
C ALA A 31 10.39 6.27 -27.69
N ALA A 32 10.02 6.96 -28.78
CA ALA A 32 8.86 7.84 -28.80
C ALA A 32 7.54 7.04 -28.78
N GLY A 33 7.45 5.96 -29.57
CA GLY A 33 6.29 5.05 -29.55
C GLY A 33 6.09 4.39 -28.19
N ASP A 34 7.18 3.98 -27.52
CA ASP A 34 7.16 3.40 -26.18
C ASP A 34 6.70 4.43 -25.14
N LYS A 35 7.21 5.66 -25.18
CA LYS A 35 6.76 6.74 -24.29
C LYS A 35 5.30 7.13 -24.50
N ASP A 36 4.84 7.19 -25.75
CA ASP A 36 3.45 7.49 -26.07
C ASP A 36 2.52 6.35 -25.63
N PHE A 37 2.99 5.10 -25.72
CA PHE A 37 2.28 3.93 -25.21
C PHE A 37 2.22 3.94 -23.68
N GLU A 38 3.34 4.16 -23.00
CA GLU A 38 3.42 4.32 -21.54
C GLU A 38 2.49 5.44 -21.04
N ALA A 39 2.50 6.60 -21.70
CA ALA A 39 1.63 7.71 -21.35
C ALA A 39 0.13 7.37 -21.52
N LYS A 40 -0.23 6.64 -22.59
CA LYS A 40 -1.60 6.16 -22.79
C LYS A 40 -2.01 5.14 -21.73
N MET A 41 -1.13 4.17 -21.42
CA MET A 41 -1.37 3.18 -20.38
C MET A 41 -1.56 3.82 -19.01
N ALA A 42 -0.72 4.80 -18.66
CA ALA A 42 -0.88 5.56 -17.42
C ALA A 42 -2.22 6.31 -17.36
N GLN A 43 -2.66 6.91 -18.47
CA GLN A 43 -3.98 7.56 -18.54
C GLN A 43 -5.14 6.57 -18.41
N PHE A 44 -5.02 5.36 -18.94
CA PHE A 44 -6.02 4.31 -18.76
C PHE A 44 -6.08 3.85 -17.31
N ALA A 45 -4.93 3.53 -16.70
CA ALA A 45 -4.85 3.12 -15.30
C ALA A 45 -5.42 4.18 -14.34
N GLU A 46 -5.15 5.47 -14.59
CA GLU A 46 -5.74 6.56 -13.81
C GLU A 46 -7.26 6.65 -13.96
N LYS A 47 -7.80 6.45 -15.17
CA LYS A 47 -9.25 6.42 -15.38
C LYS A 47 -9.89 5.25 -14.66
N GLU A 48 -9.31 4.05 -14.77
CA GLU A 48 -9.81 2.86 -14.08
C GLU A 48 -9.78 3.06 -12.56
N ARG A 49 -8.70 3.62 -12.03
CA ARG A 49 -8.58 3.96 -10.60
C ARG A 49 -9.67 4.93 -10.16
N LEU A 50 -9.90 6.00 -10.92
CA LEU A 50 -10.92 6.99 -10.63
C LEU A 50 -12.34 6.40 -10.71
N ASP A 51 -12.58 5.53 -11.68
CA ASP A 51 -13.89 4.90 -11.85
C ASP A 51 -14.16 3.87 -10.74
N LEU A 52 -13.15 3.11 -10.31
CA LEU A 52 -13.23 2.27 -9.11
C LEU A 52 -13.52 3.11 -7.86
N GLN A 53 -12.81 4.24 -7.69
CA GLN A 53 -13.03 5.13 -6.55
C GLN A 53 -14.46 5.69 -6.54
N LYS A 54 -14.99 6.12 -7.69
CA LYS A 54 -16.39 6.56 -7.79
C LYS A 54 -17.38 5.46 -7.43
N LYS A 55 -17.12 4.20 -7.83
CA LYS A 55 -17.96 3.06 -7.46
C LYS A 55 -17.97 2.85 -5.94
N ARG A 56 -16.80 2.91 -5.29
CA ARG A 56 -16.66 2.79 -3.82
C ARG A 56 -17.40 3.90 -3.07
N GLU A 57 -17.28 5.14 -3.56
CA GLU A 57 -17.96 6.30 -2.97
C GLU A 57 -19.48 6.26 -3.17
N ALA A 58 -19.94 5.65 -4.27
CA ALA A 58 -21.37 5.48 -4.54
C ALA A 58 -22.03 4.42 -3.64
N ARG A 59 -21.29 3.39 -3.21
CA ARG A 59 -21.78 2.38 -2.27
C ARG A 59 -21.97 2.99 -0.88
N LYS A 60 -23.17 2.81 -0.32
CA LYS A 60 -23.53 3.25 1.04
C LYS A 60 -23.49 2.06 1.98
N VAL A 61 -22.68 2.18 3.03
CA VAL A 61 -22.57 1.15 4.08
C VAL A 61 -23.86 1.16 4.91
N PRO A 62 -24.58 0.04 5.02
CA PRO A 62 -25.76 -0.05 5.88
C PRO A 62 -25.38 -0.02 7.36
N GLU A 63 -26.30 0.47 8.20
CA GLU A 63 -26.11 0.50 9.66
C GLU A 63 -26.69 -0.74 10.36
N VAL A 64 -27.58 -1.47 9.70
CA VAL A 64 -28.30 -2.62 10.26
C VAL A 64 -27.55 -3.92 9.91
N MET A 65 -27.43 -4.83 10.88
CA MET A 65 -26.69 -6.09 10.70
C MET A 65 -27.24 -6.97 9.57
N GLU A 66 -28.56 -6.99 9.37
CA GLU A 66 -29.20 -7.74 8.29
C GLU A 66 -28.79 -7.22 6.91
N ASP A 67 -28.96 -5.91 6.71
CA ASP A 67 -28.57 -5.24 5.46
C ASP A 67 -27.07 -5.33 5.21
N LEU A 68 -26.25 -5.36 6.28
CA LEU A 68 -24.81 -5.51 6.16
C LEU A 68 -24.40 -6.91 5.65
N VAL A 69 -25.16 -7.96 5.99
CA VAL A 69 -24.91 -9.30 5.42
C VAL A 69 -25.22 -9.29 3.92
N GLU A 70 -26.36 -8.75 3.50
CA GLU A 70 -26.68 -8.62 2.07
C GLU A 70 -25.66 -7.77 1.33
N TYR A 71 -25.22 -6.67 1.95
CA TYR A 71 -24.21 -5.80 1.40
C TYR A 71 -22.93 -6.55 1.04
N PHE A 72 -22.46 -7.44 1.92
CA PHE A 72 -21.28 -8.26 1.64
C PHE A 72 -21.55 -9.32 0.57
N LEU A 73 -22.72 -9.97 0.56
CA LEU A 73 -23.07 -10.93 -0.49
C LEU A 73 -23.15 -10.27 -1.87
N ASP A 74 -23.62 -9.03 -1.95
CA ASP A 74 -23.65 -8.19 -3.15
C ASP A 74 -22.30 -7.50 -3.47
N THR A 75 -21.23 -7.82 -2.73
CA THR A 75 -19.90 -7.25 -2.97
C THR A 75 -19.10 -8.13 -3.93
N GLU A 76 -18.59 -7.52 -5.00
CA GLU A 76 -17.71 -8.21 -5.94
C GLU A 76 -16.40 -8.62 -5.25
N ALA A 77 -15.88 -9.81 -5.56
CA ALA A 77 -14.67 -10.35 -4.93
C ALA A 77 -13.45 -9.39 -4.91
N PRO A 78 -13.14 -8.61 -5.96
CA PRO A 78 -12.03 -7.65 -5.94
C PRO A 78 -12.21 -6.48 -4.97
N GLU A 79 -13.45 -6.17 -4.59
CA GLU A 79 -13.79 -5.05 -3.70
C GLU A 79 -14.03 -5.51 -2.26
N MET A 80 -14.15 -6.81 -2.03
CA MET A 80 -14.47 -7.39 -0.73
C MET A 80 -13.49 -6.97 0.36
N GLU A 81 -12.17 -7.05 0.10
CA GLU A 81 -11.15 -6.65 1.08
C GLU A 81 -11.28 -5.17 1.48
N PHE A 82 -11.55 -4.30 0.52
CA PHE A 82 -11.74 -2.87 0.76
C PHE A 82 -12.98 -2.60 1.60
N GLU A 83 -14.11 -3.23 1.24
CA GLU A 83 -15.37 -3.05 1.94
C GLU A 83 -15.35 -3.63 3.36
N ILE A 84 -14.66 -4.76 3.58
CA ILE A 84 -14.45 -5.31 4.94
C ILE A 84 -13.59 -4.36 5.77
N ALA A 85 -12.50 -3.83 5.22
CA ALA A 85 -11.68 -2.86 5.93
C ALA A 85 -12.49 -1.60 6.32
N ARG A 86 -13.35 -1.12 5.41
CA ARG A 86 -14.26 0.03 5.65
C ARG A 86 -15.31 -0.27 6.72
N CYS A 87 -15.88 -1.48 6.71
CA CYS A 87 -16.95 -1.89 7.62
C CYS A 87 -16.43 -2.53 8.91
N ARG A 88 -15.11 -2.67 9.09
CA ARG A 88 -14.48 -3.32 10.24
C ARG A 88 -15.06 -2.91 11.60
N PRO A 89 -15.39 -1.62 11.88
CA PRO A 89 -16.00 -1.23 13.15
C PRO A 89 -17.38 -1.86 13.41
N MET A 90 -18.12 -2.22 12.36
CA MET A 90 -19.44 -2.84 12.43
C MET A 90 -19.38 -4.38 12.47
N VAL A 91 -18.32 -4.97 11.91
CA VAL A 91 -18.06 -6.42 11.93
C VAL A 91 -17.51 -6.85 13.30
N THR A 92 -18.39 -6.82 14.29
CA THR A 92 -18.10 -7.14 15.70
C THR A 92 -18.38 -8.61 16.02
N PRO A 93 -17.98 -9.12 17.21
CA PRO A 93 -18.41 -10.44 17.67
C PRO A 93 -19.93 -10.62 17.67
N ASP A 94 -20.69 -9.56 17.96
CA ASP A 94 -22.16 -9.58 17.92
C ASP A 94 -22.69 -9.77 16.50
N PHE A 95 -22.03 -9.18 15.50
CA PHE A 95 -22.34 -9.41 14.09
C PHE A 95 -22.11 -10.88 13.70
N PHE A 96 -20.99 -11.49 14.12
CA PHE A 96 -20.76 -12.92 13.87
C PHE A 96 -21.80 -13.80 14.58
N ALA A 97 -22.20 -13.45 15.80
CA ALA A 97 -23.26 -14.17 16.50
C ALA A 97 -24.62 -14.03 15.78
N TYR A 98 -24.89 -12.88 15.14
CA TYR A 98 -26.06 -12.70 14.29
C TYR A 98 -25.99 -13.57 13.02
N LEU A 99 -24.84 -13.58 12.34
CA LEU A 99 -24.62 -14.40 11.15
C LEU A 99 -24.72 -15.89 11.45
N ASP A 100 -24.18 -16.35 12.58
CA ASP A 100 -24.29 -17.75 13.06
C ASP A 100 -25.75 -18.15 13.31
N LYS A 101 -26.56 -17.26 13.89
CA LYS A 101 -28.00 -17.50 14.07
C LYS A 101 -28.71 -17.62 12.73
N ARG A 102 -28.38 -16.75 11.77
CA ARG A 102 -28.99 -16.77 10.43
C ARG A 102 -28.65 -18.04 9.66
N ILE A 103 -27.38 -18.48 9.70
CA ILE A 103 -26.94 -19.77 9.16
C ILE A 103 -27.70 -20.91 9.83
N GLY A 104 -27.85 -20.86 11.16
CA GLY A 104 -28.64 -21.86 11.89
C GLY A 104 -30.11 -21.91 11.47
N LEU A 105 -30.75 -20.75 11.30
CA LEU A 105 -32.14 -20.65 10.85
C LEU A 105 -32.33 -21.25 9.45
N GLU A 106 -31.39 -20.97 8.53
CA GLU A 106 -31.42 -21.51 7.17
C GLU A 106 -31.19 -23.03 7.16
N ARG A 107 -30.19 -23.49 7.92
CA ARG A 107 -29.82 -24.91 8.02
C ARG A 107 -30.94 -25.78 8.60
N PHE A 108 -31.68 -25.27 9.58
CA PHE A 108 -32.76 -26.00 10.25
C PHE A 108 -34.15 -25.61 9.75
N SER A 109 -34.25 -24.90 8.62
CA SER A 109 -35.54 -24.57 8.01
C SER A 109 -36.24 -25.83 7.50
N THR A 110 -37.56 -25.76 7.30
CA THR A 110 -38.35 -26.89 6.82
C THR A 110 -38.00 -27.29 5.39
N VAL A 111 -37.51 -26.34 4.59
CA VAL A 111 -37.02 -26.53 3.22
C VAL A 111 -35.75 -25.69 3.10
N PRO A 112 -34.57 -26.26 3.44
CA PRO A 112 -33.31 -25.53 3.40
C PRO A 112 -32.97 -25.12 1.98
N ASP A 113 -32.57 -23.86 1.81
CA ASP A 113 -31.91 -23.41 0.59
C ASP A 113 -30.41 -23.70 0.71
N GLU A 114 -29.97 -24.78 0.07
CA GLU A 114 -28.57 -25.23 0.12
C GLU A 114 -27.60 -24.21 -0.50
N GLU A 115 -28.03 -23.49 -1.53
CA GLU A 115 -27.21 -22.46 -2.19
C GLU A 115 -27.03 -21.28 -1.25
N ARG A 116 -28.13 -20.80 -0.67
CA ARG A 116 -28.09 -19.69 0.29
C ARG A 116 -27.29 -20.03 1.56
N LEU A 117 -27.42 -21.27 2.04
CA LEU A 117 -26.65 -21.74 3.17
C LEU A 117 -25.14 -21.72 2.86
N ALA A 118 -24.74 -22.21 1.69
CA ALA A 118 -23.35 -22.23 1.25
C ALA A 118 -22.78 -20.81 1.10
N GLU A 119 -23.57 -19.86 0.58
CA GLU A 119 -23.19 -18.44 0.49
C GLU A 119 -22.88 -17.85 1.88
N LEU A 120 -23.78 -18.05 2.83
CA LEU A 120 -23.64 -17.50 4.19
C LEU A 120 -22.46 -18.11 4.95
N GLU A 121 -22.26 -19.42 4.82
CA GLU A 121 -21.11 -20.11 5.42
C GLU A 121 -19.78 -19.65 4.82
N THR A 122 -19.72 -19.54 3.50
CA THR A 122 -18.53 -19.04 2.80
C THR A 122 -18.23 -17.59 3.19
N LEU A 123 -19.25 -16.74 3.22
CA LEU A 123 -19.11 -15.35 3.66
C LEU A 123 -18.57 -15.27 5.08
N ARG A 124 -19.13 -16.06 6.01
CA ARG A 124 -18.73 -16.07 7.40
C ARG A 124 -17.24 -16.40 7.56
N ASP A 125 -16.77 -17.46 6.91
CA ASP A 125 -15.38 -17.89 7.00
C ASP A 125 -14.43 -16.87 6.35
N TYR A 126 -14.84 -16.31 5.22
CA TYR A 126 -14.09 -15.24 4.55
C TYR A 126 -13.98 -13.99 5.43
N LEU A 127 -15.10 -13.50 5.99
CA LEU A 127 -15.13 -12.34 6.87
C LEU A 127 -14.23 -12.52 8.09
N LYS A 128 -14.22 -13.73 8.67
CA LYS A 128 -13.35 -14.04 9.80
C LYS A 128 -11.87 -13.89 9.43
N ALA A 129 -11.44 -14.52 8.33
CA ALA A 129 -10.05 -14.45 7.88
C ALA A 129 -9.64 -13.01 7.52
N ALA A 130 -10.52 -12.28 6.82
CA ALA A 130 -10.27 -10.91 6.41
C ALA A 130 -10.19 -9.95 7.62
N VAL A 131 -11.06 -10.11 8.62
CA VAL A 131 -11.00 -9.33 9.86
C VAL A 131 -9.70 -9.57 10.62
N GLU A 132 -9.28 -10.83 10.76
CA GLU A 132 -8.00 -11.18 11.39
C GLU A 132 -6.81 -10.55 10.63
N ALA A 133 -6.85 -10.54 9.30
CA ALA A 133 -5.84 -9.91 8.47
C ALA A 133 -5.82 -8.38 8.65
N VAL A 134 -6.98 -7.73 8.64
CA VAL A 134 -7.11 -6.27 8.87
C VAL A 134 -6.61 -5.89 10.25
N ASP A 135 -6.98 -6.64 11.29
CA ASP A 135 -6.53 -6.38 12.66
C ASP A 135 -5.02 -6.56 12.81
N THR A 136 -4.46 -7.58 12.18
CA THR A 136 -3.01 -7.83 12.17
C THR A 136 -2.27 -6.71 11.44
N ALA A 137 -2.79 -6.25 10.31
CA ALA A 137 -2.22 -5.12 9.57
C ALA A 137 -2.32 -3.81 10.36
N ALA A 138 -3.44 -3.56 11.04
CA ALA A 138 -3.60 -2.40 11.90
C ALA A 138 -2.62 -2.43 13.09
N ALA A 139 -2.46 -3.58 13.73
CA ALA A 139 -1.52 -3.78 14.82
C ALA A 139 -0.06 -3.59 14.37
N SER A 140 0.31 -4.06 13.18
CA SER A 140 1.67 -3.88 12.64
C SER A 140 1.97 -2.43 12.28
N LEU A 141 0.97 -1.64 11.88
CA LEU A 141 1.11 -0.19 11.66
C LEU A 141 1.25 0.59 12.98
N ALA A 142 0.57 0.16 14.05
CA ALA A 142 0.61 0.80 15.36
C ALA A 142 1.87 0.43 16.17
N ALA A 143 2.37 -0.80 16.02
CA ALA A 143 3.48 -1.33 16.81
C ALA A 143 4.76 -0.45 16.79
N PRO A 144 5.21 0.11 15.65
CA PRO A 144 6.36 1.02 15.62
C PRO A 144 6.15 2.28 16.45
N GLN A 145 4.93 2.81 16.48
CA GLN A 145 4.57 3.98 17.28
C GLN A 145 4.63 3.66 18.77
N GLU A 146 4.06 2.53 19.19
CA GLU A 146 4.09 2.10 20.60
C GLU A 146 5.50 1.81 21.09
N ARG A 147 6.30 1.10 20.28
CA ARG A 147 7.73 0.82 20.54
C ARG A 147 8.54 2.10 20.66
N LEU A 148 8.33 3.06 19.75
CA LEU A 148 9.04 4.33 19.79
C LEU A 148 8.60 5.17 20.99
N LYS A 149 7.30 5.21 21.31
CA LYS A 149 6.77 5.88 22.51
C LYS A 149 7.40 5.31 23.78
N LYS A 150 7.40 3.98 23.93
CA LYS A 150 8.06 3.26 25.04
C LYS A 150 9.53 3.68 25.17
N LEU A 151 10.26 3.72 24.06
CA LEU A 151 11.67 4.12 24.04
C LEU A 151 11.90 5.59 24.44
N LEU A 152 11.11 6.52 23.90
CA LEU A 152 11.29 7.95 24.12
C LEU A 152 10.88 8.37 25.55
N GLU A 153 9.82 7.77 26.09
CA GLU A 153 9.32 8.02 27.45
C GLU A 153 10.18 7.35 28.54
N ALA A 154 10.97 6.33 28.19
CA ALA A 154 11.82 5.61 29.14
C ALA A 154 12.81 6.53 29.87
N LYS A 155 12.93 6.36 31.19
CA LYS A 155 13.96 7.03 32.00
C LYS A 155 15.36 6.57 31.57
N ASP A 156 15.56 5.27 31.46
CA ASP A 156 16.78 4.67 30.93
C ASP A 156 16.56 4.10 29.52
N LYS A 157 16.93 4.91 28.53
CA LYS A 157 16.76 4.60 27.11
C LYS A 157 17.71 3.51 26.63
N LYS A 158 18.87 3.35 27.27
CA LYS A 158 19.85 2.32 26.89
C LYS A 158 19.37 0.94 27.31
N ALA A 159 18.85 0.82 28.53
CA ALA A 159 18.26 -0.43 29.02
C ALA A 159 17.10 -0.86 28.13
N VAL A 160 16.17 0.05 27.83
CA VAL A 160 15.02 -0.25 26.95
C VAL A 160 15.46 -0.59 25.52
N LEU A 161 16.47 0.09 24.96
CA LEU A 161 17.03 -0.30 23.65
C LEU A 161 17.57 -1.74 23.64
N LEU A 162 18.25 -2.17 24.71
CA LEU A 162 18.77 -3.53 24.81
C LEU A 162 17.64 -4.56 24.95
N GLU A 163 16.60 -4.25 25.72
CA GLU A 163 15.40 -5.08 25.83
C GLU A 163 14.69 -5.23 24.48
N MET A 164 14.49 -4.12 23.77
CA MET A 164 13.88 -4.12 22.44
C MET A 164 14.72 -4.86 21.40
N ALA A 165 16.05 -4.73 21.48
CA ALA A 165 16.97 -5.49 20.63
C ALA A 165 16.86 -7.00 20.89
N ALA A 166 16.78 -7.41 22.16
CA ALA A 166 16.61 -8.81 22.54
C ALA A 166 15.26 -9.40 22.07
N ALA A 167 14.22 -8.56 21.99
CA ALA A 167 12.89 -8.93 21.50
C ALA A 167 12.74 -8.81 19.96
N ASN A 168 13.80 -8.45 19.23
CA ASN A 168 13.75 -8.17 17.78
C ASN A 168 12.72 -7.09 17.39
N GLU A 169 12.52 -6.09 18.25
CA GLU A 169 11.52 -5.02 18.06
C GLU A 169 12.05 -3.81 17.27
N ILE A 170 13.36 -3.77 17.03
CA ILE A 170 14.03 -2.67 16.31
C ILE A 170 14.10 -3.03 14.82
N ASP A 171 13.02 -2.77 14.12
CA ASP A 171 12.86 -3.04 12.70
C ASP A 171 12.95 -1.76 11.83
N ARG A 172 12.95 -1.95 10.51
CA ARG A 172 13.02 -0.85 9.55
C ARG A 172 11.87 0.14 9.71
N SER A 173 10.66 -0.35 10.02
CA SER A 173 9.47 0.50 10.16
C SER A 173 9.56 1.45 11.35
N MET A 174 10.15 1.01 12.46
CA MET A 174 10.45 1.86 13.62
C MET A 174 11.48 2.95 13.28
N ILE A 175 12.52 2.61 12.50
CA ILE A 175 13.54 3.59 12.08
C ILE A 175 12.96 4.63 11.13
N ASP A 176 12.16 4.21 10.15
CA ASP A 176 11.53 5.12 9.20
C ASP A 176 10.54 6.07 9.90
N LEU A 177 9.79 5.59 10.89
CA LEU A 177 8.94 6.44 11.73
C LEU A 177 9.76 7.48 12.53
N LEU A 178 10.91 7.08 13.07
CA LEU A 178 11.80 7.99 13.78
C LEU A 178 12.36 9.06 12.83
N ASP A 179 12.64 8.73 11.58
CA ASP A 179 13.05 9.69 10.55
C ASP A 179 11.96 10.70 10.23
N GLN A 180 10.73 10.24 10.02
CA GLN A 180 9.57 11.13 9.80
C GLN A 180 9.38 12.09 10.99
N ASN A 181 9.56 11.63 12.22
CA ASN A 181 9.47 12.48 13.41
C ASN A 181 10.63 13.50 13.50
N ILE A 182 11.85 13.12 13.10
CA ILE A 182 12.99 14.04 13.02
C ILE A 182 12.74 15.14 11.97
N GLU A 183 12.24 14.77 10.80
CA GLU A 183 11.89 15.70 9.74
C GLU A 183 10.79 16.67 10.20
N GLY A 184 9.72 16.15 10.81
CA GLY A 184 8.64 16.94 11.39
C GLY A 184 9.12 17.92 12.45
N ALA A 185 9.96 17.48 13.39
CA ALA A 185 10.55 18.35 14.42
C ALA A 185 11.46 19.42 13.82
N THR A 186 12.23 19.08 12.78
CA THR A 186 13.09 20.03 12.06
C THR A 186 12.25 21.08 11.35
N ALA A 187 11.19 20.68 10.64
CA ALA A 187 10.26 21.61 9.98
C ALA A 187 9.55 22.53 10.99
N ALA A 188 9.22 22.01 12.18
CA ALA A 188 8.65 22.77 13.29
C ALA A 188 9.67 23.62 14.07
N LYS A 189 10.94 23.65 13.65
CA LYS A 189 12.05 24.37 14.33
C LYS A 189 12.30 23.92 15.78
N GLN A 190 11.97 22.68 16.11
CA GLN A 190 12.24 22.08 17.41
C GLN A 190 13.61 21.38 17.39
N GLU A 191 14.68 22.16 17.27
CA GLU A 191 16.04 21.65 17.03
C GLU A 191 16.53 20.69 18.12
N GLN A 192 16.26 20.98 19.39
CA GLN A 192 16.65 20.11 20.51
C GLN A 192 15.96 18.74 20.46
N ALA A 193 14.69 18.70 20.06
CA ALA A 193 13.94 17.45 19.91
C ALA A 193 14.48 16.63 18.73
N ALA A 194 14.75 17.30 17.60
CA ALA A 194 15.33 16.66 16.42
C ALA A 194 16.73 16.08 16.70
N GLU A 195 17.61 16.82 17.38
CA GLU A 195 18.93 16.34 17.78
C GLU A 195 18.85 15.15 18.75
N PHE A 196 17.95 15.22 19.73
CA PHE A 196 17.73 14.14 20.66
C PHE A 196 17.27 12.85 19.93
N MET A 197 16.29 12.96 19.03
CA MET A 197 15.81 11.83 18.24
C MET A 197 16.88 11.27 17.29
N ARG A 198 17.76 12.12 16.71
CA ARG A 198 18.92 11.65 15.92
C ARG A 198 19.89 10.80 16.74
N LYS A 199 20.15 11.17 18.00
CA LYS A 199 21.00 10.37 18.91
C LYS A 199 20.37 9.02 19.23
N VAL A 200 19.05 9.00 19.49
CA VAL A 200 18.29 7.76 19.71
C VAL A 200 18.34 6.87 18.47
N LYS A 201 18.14 7.44 17.27
CA LYS A 201 18.24 6.72 16.00
C LYS A 201 19.61 6.07 15.83
N GLN A 202 20.69 6.82 16.04
CA GLN A 202 22.05 6.30 15.93
C GLN A 202 22.33 5.13 16.89
N ALA A 203 21.72 5.15 18.08
CA ALA A 203 21.83 4.05 19.04
C ALA A 203 21.01 2.83 18.59
N ALA A 204 19.78 3.04 18.12
CA ALA A 204 18.88 1.98 17.65
C ALA A 204 19.41 1.26 16.40
N LEU A 205 20.01 1.99 15.45
CA LEU A 205 20.55 1.44 14.20
C LEU A 205 21.59 0.32 14.40
N ARG A 206 22.23 0.26 15.57
CA ARG A 206 23.20 -0.80 15.90
C ARG A 206 22.55 -2.17 16.13
N TYR A 207 21.24 -2.18 16.36
CA TYR A 207 20.43 -3.34 16.70
C TYR A 207 19.32 -3.57 15.68
N LEU A 208 19.40 -2.92 14.51
CA LEU A 208 18.44 -3.08 13.43
C LEU A 208 18.47 -4.53 12.92
N VAL A 209 17.30 -5.16 12.93
CA VAL A 209 17.04 -6.50 12.39
C VAL A 209 16.20 -6.44 11.12
#